data_AF-A0A6J2MFZ9-F1
#
_entry.id   AF-A0A6J2MFZ9-F1
#
_cell.length_a   1.000
_cell.length_b   1.000
_cell.length_c   1.000
_cell.angle_alpha   90.00
_cell.angle_beta   90.00
_cell.angle_gamma   90.00
#
_symmetry.space_group_name_H-M   'P 1'
#
loop_
_entity.id
_entity.type
_entity.pdbx_description
1 polymer ?
#
loop_
_entity_poly.entity_id
_entity_poly.type
_entity_poly.pdbx_seq_one_letter_code
_entity_poly.pdbx_strand_id
1 'polypeptide(L)'
;MDTVSLEHQIQSVQRHISFLKKEQMALLRDLHLEILRLQKRCSELTHDLEMREAQSHQQEAASRELESRCRELESQLAERAAANSELRREVAQREALVSALRCSLRAEERRFLEELRRRSHRATVLGTELQKHTEAAAYLSCQLHAARQRLQTPRPGPGAAAEPRPRRRAQRARRPPATEAASKGPSGRDWASWDRAACALDDTDPMPDPALFLNARRPPRPSGRSPRQPPPQEPPDQADPPPAPSAPGAPE
;
A
#
# COMPACT_ATOMS: atom_id res chain seq x y z
N MET A 1 3.59 -126.83 -17.21
CA MET A 1 2.77 -125.87 -16.45
C MET A 1 3.48 -124.52 -16.30
N ASP A 2 4.81 -124.46 -16.41
CA ASP A 2 5.61 -123.25 -16.14
C ASP A 2 5.60 -122.19 -17.27
N THR A 3 5.37 -122.59 -18.51
CA THR A 3 5.31 -121.69 -19.67
C THR A 3 4.15 -120.70 -19.58
N VAL A 4 2.99 -121.18 -19.10
CA VAL A 4 1.78 -120.36 -18.92
C VAL A 4 1.98 -119.31 -17.81
N SER A 5 2.79 -119.59 -16.80
CA SER A 5 3.14 -118.64 -15.73
C SER A 5 4.06 -117.52 -16.23
N LEU A 6 5.04 -117.86 -17.08
CA LEU A 6 5.97 -116.89 -17.66
C LEU A 6 5.24 -115.93 -18.63
N GLU A 7 4.32 -116.43 -19.43
CA GLU A 7 3.48 -115.63 -20.33
C GLU A 7 2.61 -114.62 -19.58
N HIS A 8 1.96 -115.04 -18.49
CA HIS A 8 1.20 -114.15 -17.63
C HIS A 8 2.09 -113.07 -16.99
N GLN A 9 3.32 -113.43 -16.60
CA GLN A 9 4.28 -112.49 -16.03
C GLN A 9 4.77 -111.47 -17.06
N ILE A 10 5.04 -111.90 -18.30
CA ILE A 10 5.38 -111.01 -19.42
C ILE A 10 4.22 -110.06 -19.73
N GLN A 11 2.98 -110.56 -19.80
CA GLN A 11 1.80 -109.74 -20.05
C GLN A 11 1.56 -108.72 -18.93
N SER A 12 1.79 -109.09 -17.67
CA SER A 12 1.67 -108.20 -16.51
C SER A 12 2.70 -107.07 -16.56
N VAL A 13 3.97 -107.41 -16.83
CA VAL A 13 5.05 -106.42 -17.01
C VAL A 13 4.77 -105.49 -18.19
N GLN A 14 4.29 -106.00 -19.33
CA GLN A 14 3.92 -105.19 -20.48
C GLN A 14 2.81 -104.18 -20.15
N ARG A 15 1.77 -104.61 -19.41
CA ARG A 15 0.72 -103.69 -18.93
C ARG A 15 1.29 -102.63 -18.00
N HIS A 16 2.17 -103.01 -17.08
CA HIS A 16 2.81 -102.08 -16.15
C HIS A 16 3.69 -101.05 -16.88
N ILE A 17 4.49 -101.48 -17.85
CA ILE A 17 5.27 -100.58 -18.72
C ILE A 17 4.34 -99.63 -19.49
N SER A 18 3.22 -100.13 -20.02
CA SER A 18 2.26 -99.28 -20.74
C SER A 18 1.61 -98.23 -19.84
N PHE A 19 1.36 -98.59 -18.57
CA PHE A 19 0.82 -97.69 -17.56
C PHE A 19 1.83 -96.60 -17.19
N LEU A 20 3.07 -96.99 -16.82
CA LEU A 20 4.17 -96.07 -16.54
C LEU A 20 4.43 -95.10 -17.70
N LYS A 21 4.40 -95.58 -18.94
CA LYS A 21 4.53 -94.71 -20.13
C LYS A 21 3.40 -93.70 -20.25
N LYS A 22 2.16 -94.08 -19.93
CA LYS A 22 1.02 -93.15 -19.94
C LYS A 22 1.16 -92.09 -18.86
N GLU A 23 1.52 -92.48 -17.64
CA GLU A 23 1.75 -91.56 -16.52
C GLU A 23 2.91 -90.60 -16.80
N GLN A 24 4.04 -91.10 -17.30
CA GLN A 24 5.19 -90.28 -17.66
C GLN A 24 4.82 -89.26 -18.75
N MET A 25 4.05 -89.67 -19.76
CA MET A 25 3.57 -88.76 -20.81
C MET A 25 2.57 -87.73 -20.29
N ALA A 26 1.74 -88.06 -19.30
CA ALA A 26 0.85 -87.11 -18.64
C ALA A 26 1.66 -86.07 -17.86
N LEU A 27 2.59 -86.52 -17.02
CA LEU A 27 3.48 -85.64 -16.25
C LEU A 27 4.28 -84.69 -17.14
N LEU A 28 4.85 -85.20 -18.25
CA LEU A 28 5.57 -84.36 -19.21
C LEU A 28 4.69 -83.27 -19.83
N ARG A 29 3.43 -83.59 -20.16
CA ARG A 29 2.48 -82.61 -20.70
C ARG A 29 2.12 -81.56 -19.66
N ASP A 30 1.85 -81.98 -18.43
CA ASP A 30 1.48 -81.07 -17.34
C ASP A 30 2.63 -80.13 -16.99
N LEU A 31 3.86 -80.65 -16.91
CA LEU A 31 5.06 -79.83 -16.73
C LEU A 31 5.26 -78.83 -17.88
N HIS A 32 5.04 -79.25 -19.13
CA HIS A 32 5.16 -78.34 -20.27
C HIS A 32 4.15 -77.19 -20.19
N LEU A 33 2.89 -77.47 -19.81
CA LEU A 33 1.88 -76.44 -19.59
C LEU A 33 2.28 -75.50 -18.44
N GLU A 34 2.86 -76.04 -17.37
CA GLU A 34 3.30 -75.24 -16.24
C GLU A 34 4.48 -74.32 -16.60
N ILE A 35 5.43 -74.81 -17.40
CA ILE A 35 6.51 -73.98 -17.95
C ILE A 35 5.94 -72.83 -18.77
N LEU A 36 4.97 -73.10 -19.65
CA LEU A 36 4.34 -72.06 -20.47
C LEU A 36 3.59 -71.02 -19.61
N ARG A 37 2.90 -71.46 -18.56
CA ARG A 37 2.22 -70.55 -17.60
C ARG A 37 3.21 -69.68 -16.86
N LEU A 38 4.30 -70.25 -16.36
CA LEU A 38 5.35 -69.51 -15.66
C LEU A 38 6.05 -68.53 -16.60
N GLN A 39 6.35 -68.93 -17.83
CA GLN A 39 6.92 -68.03 -18.85
C GLN A 39 6.02 -66.83 -19.12
N LYS A 40 4.71 -67.06 -19.28
CA LYS A 40 3.73 -65.98 -19.43
C LYS A 40 3.73 -65.05 -18.22
N ARG A 41 3.64 -65.59 -17.01
CA ARG A 41 3.63 -64.79 -15.78
C ARG A 41 4.93 -64.00 -15.58
N CYS A 42 6.08 -64.59 -15.89
CA CYS A 42 7.36 -63.89 -15.86
C CYS A 42 7.37 -62.73 -16.87
N SER A 43 6.86 -62.93 -18.09
CA SER A 43 6.79 -61.84 -19.07
C SER A 43 5.88 -60.69 -18.64
N GLU A 44 4.73 -61.01 -18.02
CA GLU A 44 3.80 -60.00 -17.48
C GLU A 44 4.46 -59.20 -16.34
N LEU A 45 5.09 -59.89 -15.38
CA LEU A 45 5.79 -59.24 -14.27
C LEU A 45 6.96 -58.37 -14.74
N THR A 46 7.73 -58.83 -15.73
CA THR A 46 8.80 -58.01 -16.32
C THR A 46 8.23 -56.75 -16.95
N HIS A 47 7.14 -56.86 -17.70
CA HIS A 47 6.50 -55.68 -18.30
C HIS A 47 5.94 -54.70 -17.25
N ASP A 48 5.29 -55.22 -16.20
CA ASP A 48 4.80 -54.38 -15.10
C ASP A 48 5.94 -53.64 -14.38
N LEU A 49 7.09 -54.28 -14.20
CA LEU A 49 8.27 -53.66 -13.62
C LEU A 49 8.82 -52.54 -14.52
N GLU A 50 8.99 -52.80 -15.81
CA GLU A 50 9.44 -51.79 -16.79
C GLU A 50 8.52 -50.55 -16.80
N MET A 51 7.20 -50.78 -16.77
CA MET A 51 6.22 -49.69 -16.72
C MET A 51 6.30 -48.88 -15.42
N ARG A 52 6.49 -49.54 -14.28
CA ARG A 52 6.67 -48.86 -12.99
C ARG A 52 7.99 -48.10 -12.91
N GLU A 53 9.07 -48.64 -13.46
CA GLU A 53 10.36 -47.96 -13.56
C GLU A 53 10.26 -46.70 -14.42
N ALA A 54 9.60 -46.79 -15.58
CA ALA A 54 9.35 -45.64 -16.44
C ALA A 54 8.52 -44.55 -15.72
N GLN A 55 7.49 -44.95 -14.98
CA GLN A 55 6.68 -44.03 -14.16
C GLN A 55 7.50 -43.38 -13.04
N SER A 56 8.35 -44.15 -12.35
CA SER A 56 9.25 -43.65 -11.30
C SER A 56 10.21 -42.61 -11.88
N HIS A 57 10.82 -42.89 -13.02
CA HIS A 57 11.71 -41.94 -13.68
C HIS A 57 11.00 -40.65 -14.10
N GLN A 58 9.77 -40.75 -14.62
CA GLN A 58 8.96 -39.57 -14.95
C GLN A 58 8.62 -38.76 -13.70
N GLN A 59 8.24 -39.43 -12.61
CA GLN A 59 7.93 -38.79 -11.33
C GLN A 59 9.16 -38.11 -10.72
N GLU A 60 10.33 -38.75 -10.78
CA GLU A 60 11.60 -38.15 -10.35
C GLU A 60 11.94 -36.92 -11.18
N ALA A 61 11.80 -36.97 -12.51
CA ALA A 61 12.04 -35.81 -13.37
C ALA A 61 11.12 -34.64 -13.02
N ALA A 62 9.81 -34.91 -12.83
CA ALA A 62 8.85 -33.90 -12.42
C ALA A 62 9.17 -33.32 -11.02
N SER A 63 9.59 -34.17 -10.07
CA SER A 63 9.99 -33.72 -8.73
C SER A 63 11.20 -32.79 -8.78
N ARG A 64 12.21 -33.09 -9.60
CA ARG A 64 13.40 -32.26 -9.78
C ARG A 64 13.07 -30.91 -10.41
N GLU A 65 12.15 -30.88 -11.38
CA GLU A 65 11.68 -29.63 -11.98
C GLU A 65 10.89 -28.77 -10.98
N LEU A 66 10.06 -29.39 -10.15
CA LEU A 66 9.37 -28.67 -9.08
C LEU A 66 10.36 -28.12 -8.06
N GLU A 67 11.36 -28.91 -7.65
CA GLU A 67 12.42 -28.44 -6.75
C GLU A 67 13.21 -27.28 -7.33
N SER A 68 13.55 -27.31 -8.63
CA SER A 68 14.27 -26.19 -9.26
C SER A 68 13.43 -24.93 -9.27
N ARG A 69 12.13 -25.05 -9.62
CA ARG A 69 11.18 -23.93 -9.57
C ARG A 69 11.02 -23.38 -8.15
N CYS A 70 10.94 -24.25 -7.14
CA CYS A 70 10.89 -23.82 -5.74
C CYS A 70 12.14 -23.02 -5.37
N ARG A 71 13.34 -23.52 -5.72
CA ARG A 71 14.61 -22.80 -5.44
C ARG A 71 14.68 -21.45 -6.15
N GLU A 72 14.22 -21.35 -7.39
CA GLU A 72 14.15 -20.09 -8.13
C GLU A 72 13.18 -19.08 -7.49
N LEU A 73 12.02 -19.55 -7.02
CA LEU A 73 11.06 -18.68 -6.33
C LEU A 73 11.58 -18.23 -4.95
N GLU A 74 12.26 -19.12 -4.23
CA GLU A 74 12.91 -18.81 -2.96
C GLU A 74 14.01 -17.76 -3.12
N SER A 75 14.84 -17.85 -4.17
CA SER A 75 15.87 -16.85 -4.44
C SER A 75 15.25 -15.48 -4.77
N GLN A 76 14.23 -15.45 -5.63
CA GLN A 76 13.50 -14.21 -5.94
C GLN A 76 12.84 -13.60 -4.70
N LEU A 77 12.28 -14.43 -3.81
CA LEU A 77 11.70 -13.97 -2.56
C LEU A 77 12.77 -13.35 -1.65
N ALA A 78 13.94 -14.00 -1.54
CA ALA A 78 15.06 -13.51 -0.74
C ALA A 78 15.59 -12.16 -1.25
N GLU A 79 15.76 -12.02 -2.57
CA GLU A 79 16.16 -10.76 -3.21
C GLU A 79 15.15 -9.63 -2.93
N ARG A 80 13.85 -9.91 -3.11
CA ARG A 80 12.78 -8.95 -2.82
C ARG A 80 12.73 -8.58 -1.34
N ALA A 81 12.94 -9.54 -0.44
CA ALA A 81 12.99 -9.28 0.99
C ALA A 81 14.18 -8.40 1.38
N ALA A 82 15.35 -8.63 0.78
CA ALA A 82 16.53 -7.80 0.96
C ALA A 82 16.29 -6.36 0.48
N ALA A 83 15.80 -6.18 -0.75
CA ALA A 83 15.47 -4.87 -1.30
C ALA A 83 14.42 -4.12 -0.47
N ASN A 84 13.39 -4.83 0.02
CA ASN A 84 12.38 -4.23 0.90
C ASN A 84 12.99 -3.79 2.24
N SER A 85 13.91 -4.58 2.79
CA SER A 85 14.62 -4.22 4.03
C SER A 85 15.48 -2.97 3.86
N GLU A 86 16.09 -2.77 2.70
CA GLU A 86 16.85 -1.56 2.36
C GLU A 86 15.92 -0.35 2.26
N LEU A 87 14.82 -0.46 1.53
CA LEU A 87 13.82 0.61 1.43
C LEU A 87 13.28 1.03 2.80
N ARG A 88 12.99 0.07 3.69
CA ARG A 88 12.56 0.37 5.07
C ARG A 88 13.62 1.15 5.85
N ARG A 89 14.91 0.79 5.70
CA ARG A 89 16.01 1.55 6.34
C ARG A 89 16.09 2.97 5.80
N GLU A 90 15.96 3.16 4.49
CA GLU A 90 15.99 4.50 3.92
C GLU A 90 14.79 5.35 4.35
N VAL A 91 13.60 4.76 4.44
CA VAL A 91 12.41 5.45 4.96
C VAL A 91 12.66 5.90 6.40
N ALA A 92 13.13 5.00 7.27
CA ALA A 92 13.46 5.34 8.65
C ALA A 92 14.50 6.46 8.75
N GLN A 93 15.54 6.44 7.89
CA GLN A 93 16.54 7.51 7.83
C GLN A 93 15.93 8.85 7.41
N ARG A 94 15.07 8.85 6.38
CA ARG A 94 14.40 10.06 5.90
C ARG A 94 13.43 10.62 6.95
N GLU A 95 12.69 9.75 7.64
CA GLU A 95 11.80 10.13 8.74
C GLU A 95 12.57 10.76 9.90
N ALA A 96 13.73 10.20 10.26
CA ALA A 96 14.62 10.77 11.27
C ALA A 96 15.11 12.17 10.86
N LEU A 97 15.51 12.36 9.60
CA LEU A 97 15.93 13.65 9.07
C LEU A 97 14.78 14.67 9.10
N VAL A 98 13.59 14.28 8.63
CA VAL A 98 12.38 15.14 8.67
C VAL A 98 12.06 15.54 10.11
N SER A 99 12.16 14.60 11.05
CA SER A 99 11.93 14.86 12.47
C SER A 99 12.95 15.87 13.04
N ALA A 100 14.23 15.70 12.72
CA ALA A 100 15.30 16.61 13.13
C ALA A 100 15.10 18.03 12.56
N LEU A 101 14.76 18.13 11.26
CA LEU A 101 14.48 19.42 10.61
C LEU A 101 13.25 20.10 11.21
N ARG A 102 12.17 19.36 11.48
CA ARG A 102 10.98 19.88 12.18
C ARG A 102 11.33 20.41 13.57
N CYS A 103 12.17 19.69 14.32
CA CYS A 103 12.62 20.14 15.63
C CYS A 103 13.48 21.41 15.55
N SER A 104 14.40 21.47 14.58
CA SER A 104 15.24 22.65 14.32
C SER A 104 14.40 23.87 13.96
N LEU A 105 13.45 23.73 13.03
CA LEU A 105 12.56 24.81 12.63
C LEU A 105 11.77 25.35 13.84
N ARG A 106 11.18 24.46 14.65
CA ARG A 106 10.46 24.84 15.88
C ARG A 106 11.37 25.55 16.88
N ALA A 107 12.66 25.19 16.96
CA ALA A 107 13.61 25.85 17.83
C ALA A 107 13.94 27.26 17.35
N GLU A 108 14.19 27.44 16.05
CA GLU A 108 14.44 28.76 15.46
C GLU A 108 13.20 29.66 15.54
N GLU A 109 12.00 29.14 15.29
CA GLU A 109 10.74 29.88 15.48
C GLU A 109 10.61 30.44 16.91
N ARG A 110 10.91 29.64 17.93
CA ARG A 110 10.89 30.09 19.33
C ARG A 110 11.91 31.21 19.56
N ARG A 111 13.12 31.07 19.04
CA ARG A 111 14.18 32.10 19.14
C ARG A 111 13.76 33.41 18.48
N PHE A 112 13.21 33.36 17.26
CA PHE A 112 12.74 34.56 16.57
C PHE A 112 11.61 35.27 17.31
N LEU A 113 10.67 34.52 17.90
CA LEU A 113 9.59 35.10 18.71
C LEU A 113 10.13 35.76 19.99
N GLU A 114 11.10 35.15 20.66
CA GLU A 114 11.75 35.74 21.83
C GLU A 114 12.51 37.03 21.48
N GLU A 115 13.24 37.04 20.36
CA GLU A 115 13.91 38.23 19.87
C GLU A 115 12.93 39.34 19.51
N LEU A 116 11.85 39.01 18.81
CA LEU A 116 10.81 39.97 18.45
C LEU A 116 10.17 40.58 19.70
N ARG A 117 9.85 39.77 20.71
CA ARG A 117 9.36 40.24 22.01
C ARG A 117 10.34 41.20 22.69
N ARG A 118 11.64 40.84 22.74
CA ARG A 118 12.69 41.68 23.33
C ARG A 118 12.81 43.03 22.61
N ARG A 119 12.81 43.03 21.27
CA ARG A 119 12.91 44.26 20.46
C ARG A 119 11.65 45.12 20.58
N SER A 120 10.47 44.52 20.59
CA SER A 120 9.20 45.22 20.81
C SER A 120 9.20 45.91 22.17
N HIS A 121 9.60 45.22 23.24
CA HIS A 121 9.70 45.83 24.57
C HIS A 121 10.67 47.01 24.60
N ARG A 122 11.86 46.89 23.98
CA ARG A 122 12.83 48.00 23.85
C ARG A 122 12.23 49.18 23.09
N ALA A 123 11.52 48.94 21.99
CA ALA A 123 10.87 49.99 21.23
C ALA A 123 9.80 50.72 22.07
N THR A 124 9.04 50.00 22.90
CA THR A 124 8.08 50.60 23.83
C THR A 124 8.79 51.48 24.87
N VAL A 125 9.88 51.00 25.48
CA VAL A 125 10.65 51.78 26.47
C VAL A 125 11.16 53.08 25.85
N LEU A 126 11.88 53.00 24.72
CA LEU A 126 12.39 54.18 24.00
C LEU A 126 11.25 55.11 23.55
N GLY A 127 10.11 54.56 23.13
CA GLY A 127 8.92 55.33 22.78
C GLY A 127 8.39 56.15 23.95
N THR A 128 8.33 55.57 25.16
CA THR A 128 7.92 56.30 26.36
C THR A 128 8.95 57.35 26.79
N GLU A 129 10.24 57.10 26.63
CA GLU A 129 11.30 58.08 26.90
C GLU A 129 11.21 59.27 25.95
N LEU A 130 11.06 59.01 24.65
CA LEU A 130 10.86 60.04 23.64
C LEU A 130 9.60 60.87 23.91
N GLN A 131 8.50 60.22 24.31
CA GLN A 131 7.26 60.91 24.69
C GLN A 131 7.49 61.87 25.87
N LYS A 132 8.18 61.43 26.93
CA LYS A 132 8.54 62.28 28.08
C LYS A 132 9.36 63.50 27.64
N HIS A 133 10.34 63.30 26.76
CA HIS A 133 11.14 64.41 26.22
C HIS A 133 10.30 65.37 25.38
N THR A 134 9.36 64.85 24.59
CA THR A 134 8.46 65.66 23.76
C THR A 134 7.50 66.49 24.61
N GLU A 135 6.94 65.92 25.68
CA GLU A 135 6.10 66.62 26.66
C GLU A 135 6.87 67.71 27.40
N ALA A 136 8.10 67.42 27.83
CA ALA A 136 8.99 68.42 28.45
C ALA A 136 9.30 69.57 27.49
N ALA A 137 9.61 69.28 26.23
CA ALA A 137 9.87 70.29 25.20
C ALA A 137 8.63 71.16 24.91
N ALA A 138 7.43 70.55 24.85
CA ALA A 138 6.17 71.27 24.69
C ALA A 138 5.90 72.18 25.90
N TYR A 139 6.11 71.69 27.12
CA TYR A 139 5.97 72.47 28.35
C TYR A 139 6.89 73.69 28.36
N LEU A 140 8.18 73.52 28.07
CA LEU A 140 9.14 74.62 27.97
C LEU A 140 8.78 75.60 26.85
N SER A 141 8.30 75.11 25.71
CA SER A 141 7.82 75.96 24.61
C SER A 141 6.62 76.82 25.05
N CYS A 142 5.66 76.23 25.75
CA CYS A 142 4.53 76.96 26.33
C CYS A 142 5.01 78.01 27.36
N GLN A 143 5.96 77.67 28.23
CA GLN A 143 6.56 78.64 29.16
C GLN A 143 7.23 79.80 28.43
N LEU A 144 8.03 79.53 27.39
CA LEU A 144 8.68 80.56 26.58
C LEU A 144 7.65 81.46 25.88
N HIS A 145 6.59 80.88 25.31
CA HIS A 145 5.51 81.66 24.72
C HIS A 145 4.80 82.54 25.76
N ALA A 146 4.50 82.01 26.95
CA ALA A 146 3.91 82.79 28.04
C ALA A 146 4.83 83.93 28.50
N ALA A 147 6.12 83.68 28.65
CA ALA A 147 7.11 84.70 28.99
C ALA A 147 7.21 85.79 27.90
N ARG A 148 7.26 85.39 26.63
CA ARG A 148 7.24 86.33 25.49
C ARG A 148 5.97 87.17 25.47
N GLN A 149 4.80 86.58 25.71
CA GLN A 149 3.53 87.32 25.78
C GLN A 149 3.51 88.34 26.92
N ARG A 150 4.09 88.02 28.09
CA ARG A 150 4.24 88.96 29.22
C ARG A 150 5.18 90.13 28.91
N LEU A 151 6.16 89.93 28.03
CA LEU A 151 7.08 90.99 27.57
C LEU A 151 6.49 91.83 26.44
N GLN A 152 5.61 91.24 25.62
CA GLN A 152 5.01 91.89 24.44
C GLN A 152 3.65 92.54 24.74
N THR A 153 3.05 92.30 25.90
CA THR A 153 1.85 93.03 26.35
C THR A 153 2.25 94.46 26.69
N PRO A 154 1.74 95.49 25.98
CA PRO A 154 1.92 96.87 26.40
C PRO A 154 1.32 97.02 27.79
N ARG A 155 2.06 97.65 28.72
CA ARG A 155 1.59 98.03 30.05
C ARG A 155 0.17 98.63 29.92
N PRO A 156 -0.86 98.10 30.60
CA PRO A 156 -2.18 98.73 30.58
C PRO A 156 -2.07 100.10 31.25
N GLY A 157 -2.09 101.16 30.46
CA GLY A 157 -2.63 102.44 30.92
C GLY A 157 -4.11 102.26 31.22
N PRO A 158 -4.70 103.02 32.16
CA PRO A 158 -6.09 102.84 32.55
C PRO A 158 -6.99 103.27 31.38
N GLY A 159 -7.61 102.30 30.70
CA GLY A 159 -8.58 102.62 29.67
C GLY A 159 -8.95 101.45 28.78
N ALA A 160 -10.25 101.18 28.71
CA ALA A 160 -10.97 100.39 27.71
C ALA A 160 -10.95 98.86 27.88
N ALA A 161 -12.06 98.39 28.44
CA ALA A 161 -12.60 97.06 28.22
C ALA A 161 -12.76 96.78 26.72
N ALA A 162 -12.24 95.63 26.28
CA ALA A 162 -12.66 95.01 25.03
C ALA A 162 -12.54 93.48 25.17
N GLU A 163 -13.69 92.82 25.24
CA GLU A 163 -13.82 91.36 25.23
C GLU A 163 -13.19 90.72 23.99
N PRO A 164 -12.53 89.55 24.10
CA PRO A 164 -12.17 88.75 22.93
C PRO A 164 -13.32 87.80 22.58
N ARG A 165 -14.10 88.14 21.55
CA ARG A 165 -15.07 87.22 20.92
C ARG A 165 -14.35 86.07 20.20
N PRO A 166 -14.80 84.80 20.33
CA PRO A 166 -14.19 83.67 19.63
C PRO A 166 -14.72 83.61 18.19
N ARG A 167 -13.85 83.85 17.20
CA ARG A 167 -14.19 83.58 15.79
C ARG A 167 -13.94 82.12 15.45
N ARG A 168 -15.04 81.35 15.40
CA ARG A 168 -15.11 80.09 14.65
C ARG A 168 -15.06 80.39 13.15
N ARG A 169 -14.10 79.83 12.42
CA ARG A 169 -14.31 79.45 11.02
C ARG A 169 -13.47 78.22 10.68
N ALA A 170 -14.16 77.22 10.16
CA ALA A 170 -13.66 75.89 9.91
C ALA A 170 -13.14 75.72 8.47
N GLN A 171 -12.40 74.62 8.30
CA GLN A 171 -12.17 73.84 7.07
C GLN A 171 -11.15 74.36 6.05
N ARG A 172 -9.98 73.68 6.04
CA ARG A 172 -9.31 73.33 4.79
C ARG A 172 -8.97 71.84 4.82
N ALA A 173 -9.52 71.12 3.85
CA ALA A 173 -9.37 69.69 3.66
C ALA A 173 -7.93 69.30 3.28
N ARG A 174 -7.37 68.29 3.97
CA ARG A 174 -6.38 67.34 3.44
C ARG A 174 -6.58 66.00 4.14
N ARG A 175 -6.97 64.98 3.37
CA ARG A 175 -6.80 63.52 3.65
C ARG A 175 -5.43 63.09 3.07
N PRO A 176 -4.88 61.86 3.26
CA PRO A 176 -5.30 60.65 4.02
C PRO A 176 -4.10 60.04 4.83
N PRO A 177 -4.07 58.75 5.30
CA PRO A 177 -5.05 57.67 5.29
C PRO A 177 -5.38 57.05 6.67
N ALA A 178 -6.63 56.65 6.84
CA ALA A 178 -7.02 55.67 7.85
C ALA A 178 -7.16 54.32 7.16
N THR A 179 -6.34 53.40 7.62
CA THR A 179 -6.65 51.98 7.78
C THR A 179 -8.12 51.75 8.07
N GLU A 180 -8.78 50.91 7.27
CA GLU A 180 -9.47 49.72 7.77
C GLU A 180 -10.08 48.96 6.59
N ALA A 181 -9.46 47.81 6.32
CA ALA A 181 -10.00 46.76 5.50
C ALA A 181 -11.16 46.11 6.26
N ALA A 182 -12.37 46.16 5.69
CA ALA A 182 -13.47 45.31 6.10
C ALA A 182 -13.83 44.36 4.95
N SER A 183 -12.86 43.53 4.55
CA SER A 183 -13.15 42.25 3.90
C SER A 183 -13.42 41.23 5.01
N LYS A 184 -14.71 40.94 5.26
CA LYS A 184 -15.12 39.73 5.97
C LYS A 184 -14.74 38.51 5.12
N GLY A 185 -13.50 38.06 5.26
CA GLY A 185 -13.11 36.69 4.93
C GLY A 185 -13.50 35.78 6.09
N PRO A 186 -13.86 34.50 5.83
CA PRO A 186 -14.15 33.54 6.89
C PRO A 186 -12.85 33.16 7.59
N SER A 187 -12.45 33.93 8.60
CA SER A 187 -11.42 33.55 9.56
C SER A 187 -12.07 32.74 10.67
N GLY A 188 -11.58 31.52 10.86
CA GLY A 188 -12.19 30.51 11.73
C GLY A 188 -12.25 29.12 11.11
N ARG A 189 -11.37 28.79 10.16
CA ARG A 189 -11.04 27.38 9.93
C ARG A 189 -10.01 27.01 10.99
N ASP A 190 -10.44 26.34 12.04
CA ASP A 190 -9.62 25.90 13.17
C ASP A 190 -8.44 25.05 12.69
N TRP A 191 -7.22 25.59 12.73
CA TRP A 191 -5.99 24.81 12.54
C TRP A 191 -5.88 23.67 13.58
N ALA A 192 -6.46 23.88 14.76
CA ALA A 192 -6.51 22.88 15.83
C ALA A 192 -7.45 21.69 15.52
N SER A 193 -8.39 21.80 14.58
CA SER A 193 -9.22 20.67 14.17
C SER A 193 -8.50 19.74 13.18
N TRP A 194 -7.56 20.29 12.39
CA TRP A 194 -6.73 19.50 11.47
C TRP A 194 -5.75 18.58 12.21
N ASP A 195 -5.10 19.06 13.29
CA ASP A 195 -4.21 18.22 14.11
C ASP A 195 -4.98 17.11 14.86
N ARG A 196 -6.24 17.38 15.25
CA ARG A 196 -7.08 16.40 15.94
C ARG A 196 -7.69 15.37 14.96
N ALA A 197 -8.00 15.78 13.73
CA ALA A 197 -8.44 14.89 12.66
C ALA A 197 -7.30 14.01 12.12
N ALA A 198 -6.06 14.54 12.07
CA ALA A 198 -4.89 13.78 11.65
C ALA A 198 -4.49 12.67 12.64
N CYS A 199 -4.83 12.82 13.93
CA CYS A 199 -4.58 11.80 14.95
C CYS A 199 -5.75 10.80 15.12
N ALA A 200 -6.89 11.00 14.45
CA ALA A 200 -8.09 10.16 14.58
C ALA A 200 -8.38 9.33 13.32
N LEU A 201 -7.52 9.39 12.29
CA LEU A 201 -7.71 8.71 11.01
C LEU A 201 -6.93 7.38 10.95
N ASP A 202 -7.07 6.56 11.99
CA ASP A 202 -6.73 5.13 11.93
C ASP A 202 -7.94 4.27 11.52
N ASP A 203 -9.08 4.89 11.20
CA ASP A 203 -10.22 4.20 10.59
C ASP A 203 -10.19 4.31 9.07
N THR A 204 -10.38 3.14 8.47
CA THR A 204 -10.08 2.78 7.09
C THR A 204 -11.05 3.43 6.10
N ASP A 205 -10.79 4.67 5.70
CA ASP A 205 -11.44 5.25 4.52
C ASP A 205 -10.51 5.11 3.31
N PRO A 206 -10.84 4.28 2.30
CA PRO A 206 -10.01 4.16 1.10
C PRO A 206 -9.91 5.53 0.43
N MET A 207 -8.68 5.95 0.14
CA MET A 207 -8.37 7.21 -0.53
C MET A 207 -9.25 7.37 -1.78
N PRO A 208 -9.92 8.53 -1.96
CA PRO A 208 -10.85 8.72 -3.08
C PRO A 208 -10.13 8.52 -4.41
N ASP A 209 -10.76 7.77 -5.33
CA ASP A 209 -10.21 7.43 -6.63
C ASP A 209 -9.78 8.70 -7.39
N PRO A 210 -8.49 8.87 -7.72
CA PRO A 210 -8.01 10.04 -8.46
C PRO A 210 -8.65 10.18 -9.85
N ALA A 211 -9.27 9.13 -10.39
CA ALA A 211 -10.01 9.19 -11.65
C ALA A 211 -11.24 10.12 -11.62
N LEU A 212 -11.74 10.49 -10.44
CA LEU A 212 -12.85 11.44 -10.29
C LEU A 212 -12.49 12.86 -10.78
N PHE A 213 -11.21 13.24 -10.75
CA PHE A 213 -10.74 14.53 -11.27
C PHE A 213 -10.44 14.49 -12.78
N LEU A 214 -10.23 13.29 -13.33
CA LEU A 214 -9.97 13.10 -14.76
C LEU A 214 -11.26 13.04 -15.58
N ASN A 215 -12.37 12.64 -14.94
CA ASN A 215 -13.69 12.62 -15.56
C ASN A 215 -14.46 13.91 -15.21
N ALA A 216 -13.95 15.06 -15.66
CA ALA A 216 -14.76 16.27 -15.71
C ALA A 216 -16.05 15.96 -16.50
N ARG A 217 -17.21 16.09 -15.82
CA ARG A 217 -18.54 15.94 -16.42
C ARG A 217 -18.60 16.65 -17.75
N ARG A 218 -18.52 15.88 -18.84
CA ARG A 218 -18.77 16.39 -20.19
C ARG A 218 -20.26 16.74 -20.26
N PRO A 219 -20.65 17.97 -20.63
CA PRO A 219 -22.06 18.32 -20.79
C PRO A 219 -22.68 17.41 -21.87
N PRO A 220 -23.95 16.99 -21.72
CA PRO A 220 -24.59 16.08 -22.66
C PRO A 220 -24.66 16.76 -24.04
N ARG A 221 -24.01 16.17 -25.04
CA ARG A 221 -24.14 16.60 -26.43
C ARG A 221 -25.46 16.06 -27.01
N PRO A 222 -26.17 16.86 -27.82
CA PRO A 222 -27.43 16.44 -28.41
C PRO A 222 -27.23 15.29 -29.39
N SER A 223 -28.13 14.33 -29.28
CA SER A 223 -28.18 13.06 -29.98
C SER A 223 -28.24 13.21 -31.51
N GLY A 224 -27.27 12.64 -32.21
CA GLY A 224 -27.34 12.36 -33.65
C GLY A 224 -27.17 10.86 -33.90
N ARG A 225 -28.22 10.21 -34.40
CA ARG A 225 -28.22 8.81 -34.89
C ARG A 225 -27.33 8.72 -36.14
N SER A 226 -26.40 7.77 -36.30
CA SER A 226 -26.54 6.45 -36.98
C SER A 226 -25.15 6.09 -37.62
N PRO A 227 -24.84 4.88 -38.16
CA PRO A 227 -25.27 3.51 -37.87
C PRO A 227 -24.10 2.53 -37.52
N ARG A 228 -24.49 1.43 -36.86
CA ARG A 228 -23.86 0.12 -36.61
C ARG A 228 -22.49 -0.24 -37.24
N GLN A 229 -21.58 -0.73 -36.38
CA GLN A 229 -20.72 -1.90 -36.63
C GLN A 229 -20.87 -2.89 -35.47
N PRO A 230 -20.99 -4.21 -35.70
CA PRO A 230 -21.00 -5.21 -34.63
C PRO A 230 -19.57 -5.49 -34.11
N PRO A 231 -19.39 -5.78 -32.81
CA PRO A 231 -18.08 -6.13 -32.24
C PRO A 231 -17.64 -7.56 -32.62
N PRO A 232 -16.33 -7.86 -32.55
CA PRO A 232 -15.77 -9.20 -32.81
C PRO A 232 -16.25 -10.23 -31.78
N GLN A 233 -16.42 -11.48 -32.25
CA GLN A 233 -16.82 -12.64 -31.46
C GLN A 233 -15.68 -13.07 -30.50
N GLU A 234 -16.04 -13.32 -29.24
CA GLU A 234 -15.21 -14.04 -28.26
C GLU A 234 -15.31 -15.57 -28.52
N PRO A 235 -14.24 -16.35 -28.29
CA PRO A 235 -14.31 -17.81 -28.39
C PRO A 235 -15.08 -18.42 -27.20
N PRO A 236 -15.75 -19.58 -27.38
CA PRO A 236 -16.61 -20.16 -26.37
C PRO A 236 -15.84 -20.78 -25.20
N ASP A 237 -16.36 -20.55 -23.99
CA ASP A 237 -16.05 -21.30 -22.78
C ASP A 237 -16.25 -22.80 -23.02
N GLN A 238 -15.20 -23.58 -22.79
CA GLN A 238 -15.32 -25.03 -22.72
C GLN A 238 -15.91 -25.42 -21.36
N ALA A 239 -17.05 -26.08 -21.47
CA ALA A 239 -17.81 -26.81 -20.48
C ALA A 239 -17.02 -27.41 -19.30
N ASP A 240 -17.60 -27.27 -18.12
CA ASP A 240 -17.33 -28.08 -16.93
C ASP A 240 -17.39 -29.59 -17.24
N PRO A 241 -16.51 -30.41 -16.64
CA PRO A 241 -16.60 -31.86 -16.76
C PRO A 241 -17.79 -32.43 -15.95
N PRO A 242 -18.44 -33.51 -16.40
CA PRO A 242 -19.59 -34.11 -15.72
C PRO A 242 -19.18 -34.81 -14.41
N PRO A 243 -20.09 -34.91 -13.41
CA PRO A 243 -19.82 -35.67 -12.19
C PRO A 243 -19.76 -37.18 -12.47
N ALA A 244 -18.80 -37.85 -11.84
CA ALA A 244 -18.56 -39.28 -11.97
C ALA A 244 -19.73 -40.15 -11.46
N PRO A 245 -20.05 -41.29 -12.10
CA PRO A 245 -21.01 -42.26 -11.58
C PRO A 245 -20.43 -43.05 -10.40
N SER A 246 -21.23 -43.15 -9.34
CA SER A 246 -20.97 -43.92 -8.12
C SER A 246 -20.68 -45.40 -8.40
N ALA A 247 -19.63 -45.93 -7.78
CA ALA A 247 -19.30 -47.35 -7.83
C ALA A 247 -20.31 -48.19 -6.99
N PRO A 248 -20.67 -49.40 -7.47
CA PRO A 248 -21.54 -50.33 -6.75
C PRO A 248 -20.81 -51.02 -5.59
N GLY A 249 -21.57 -51.31 -4.53
CA GLY A 249 -21.09 -51.87 -3.26
C GLY A 249 -20.39 -53.23 -3.37
N ALA A 250 -19.47 -53.44 -2.44
CA ALA A 250 -18.83 -54.73 -2.17
C ALA A 250 -19.80 -55.68 -1.43
N PRO A 251 -19.73 -57.00 -1.68
CA PRO A 251 -20.47 -58.01 -0.94
C PRO A 251 -19.73 -58.48 0.33
N GLU A 252 -20.44 -58.51 1.46
CA GLU A 252 -20.31 -59.49 2.55
C GLU A 252 -21.70 -59.93 3.00
#